data_AF-A0A9W9YB91-F1
#
_entry.id   AF-A0A9W9YB91-F1
#
_cell.length_a   1.000
_cell.length_b   1.000
_cell.length_c   1.000
_cell.angle_alpha   90.00
_cell.angle_beta   90.00
_cell.angle_gamma   90.00
#
_symmetry.space_group_name_H-M   'P 1'
#
loop_
_entity.id
_entity.type
_entity.pdbx_description
1 polymer ?
#
loop_
_entity_poly.entity_id
_entity_poly.type
_entity_poly.pdbx_seq_one_letter_code
_entity_poly.pdbx_strand_id
1 'polypeptide(L)'
;MNKKRFTEFASYVEGFTQRIIIHFPNAKDFVDNEKKEMLEKFPELATSSNPSSRQSQFDVVKYTLDSSVNNERRMCYHDVEIKMNSPEECVETINTLARAVGNAHRDILYYSSIQGQILSTLKDCCGQSFTAILRNNINISKSHAYFLMKFHKLALEYPRLLKCELPLSYFQKTLQTLS
;
A
#
# COMPACT_ATOMS: atom_id res chain seq x y z
N MET A 1 -8.81 16.20 32.00
CA MET A 1 -8.34 16.03 30.60
C MET A 1 -9.52 15.64 29.73
N ASN A 2 -9.68 16.18 28.51
CA ASN A 2 -10.82 15.80 27.64
C ASN A 2 -10.65 14.35 27.17
N LYS A 3 -11.73 13.55 27.24
CA LYS A 3 -11.77 12.13 26.82
C LYS A 3 -11.17 11.90 25.43
N LYS A 4 -11.36 12.86 24.52
CA LYS A 4 -10.76 12.84 23.17
C LYS A 4 -9.22 12.87 23.20
N ARG A 5 -8.63 13.82 23.93
CA ARG A 5 -7.17 13.97 24.06
C ARG A 5 -6.53 12.78 24.76
N PHE A 6 -7.23 12.20 25.73
CA PHE A 6 -6.75 10.99 26.42
C PHE A 6 -6.71 9.77 25.48
N THR A 7 -7.75 9.61 24.66
CA THR A 7 -7.82 8.52 23.66
C THR A 7 -6.74 8.66 22.59
N GLU A 8 -6.48 9.89 22.12
CA GLU A 8 -5.39 10.19 21.18
C GLU A 8 -4.02 9.86 21.77
N PHE A 9 -3.78 10.23 23.04
CA PHE A 9 -2.55 9.90 23.76
C PHE A 9 -2.37 8.38 23.92
N ALA A 10 -3.41 7.65 24.33
CA ALA A 10 -3.37 6.20 24.48
C ALA A 10 -3.02 5.49 23.15
N SER A 11 -3.66 5.92 22.05
CA SER A 11 -3.39 5.40 20.71
C SER A 11 -1.96 5.66 20.26
N TYR A 12 -1.40 6.83 20.61
CA TYR A 12 -0.01 7.18 20.32
C TYR A 12 0.97 6.28 21.07
N VAL A 13 0.74 6.06 22.38
CA VAL A 13 1.59 5.20 23.22
C VAL A 13 1.59 3.77 22.70
N GLU A 14 0.44 3.24 22.29
CA GLU A 14 0.35 1.89 21.72
C GLU A 14 1.08 1.76 20.38
N GLY A 15 0.93 2.75 19.48
CA GLY A 15 1.71 2.77 18.24
C GLY A 15 3.22 2.88 18.49
N PHE A 16 3.63 3.59 19.55
CA PHE A 16 5.02 3.72 19.94
C PHE A 16 5.60 2.39 20.47
N THR A 17 4.87 1.69 21.34
CA THR A 17 5.34 0.40 21.89
C THR A 17 5.42 -0.69 20.81
N GLN A 18 4.48 -0.72 19.86
CA GLN A 18 4.57 -1.62 18.70
C GLN A 18 5.82 -1.37 17.86
N ARG A 19 6.19 -0.10 17.64
CA ARG A 19 7.44 0.23 16.92
C ARG A 19 8.67 -0.27 17.68
N ILE A 20 8.67 -0.21 19.02
CA ILE A 20 9.76 -0.77 19.84
C ILE A 20 9.86 -2.29 19.63
N ILE A 21 8.74 -3.02 19.70
CA ILE A 21 8.74 -4.48 19.50
C ILE A 21 9.25 -4.87 18.11
N ILE A 22 8.85 -4.13 17.07
CA ILE A 22 9.28 -4.40 15.70
C ILE A 22 10.81 -4.26 15.55
N HIS A 23 11.41 -3.23 16.16
CA HIS A 23 12.85 -2.98 16.03
C HIS A 23 13.68 -3.75 17.07
N PHE A 24 13.07 -4.15 18.18
CA PHE A 24 13.71 -4.85 19.29
C PHE A 24 12.79 -5.98 19.78
N PRO A 25 12.73 -7.13 19.07
CA PRO A 25 11.83 -8.24 19.43
C PRO A 25 12.04 -8.77 20.84
N ASN A 26 13.29 -8.72 21.34
CA ASN A 26 13.66 -9.16 22.69
C ASN A 26 13.06 -8.28 23.79
N ALA A 27 12.58 -7.07 23.46
CA ALA A 27 11.93 -6.17 24.41
C ALA A 27 10.43 -6.45 24.58
N LYS A 28 9.87 -7.43 23.85
CA LYS A 28 8.43 -7.71 23.85
C LYS A 28 7.90 -8.02 25.24
N ASP A 29 8.54 -8.92 25.97
CA ASP A 29 8.07 -9.34 27.30
C ASP A 29 8.09 -8.16 28.30
N PHE A 30 9.10 -7.28 28.20
CA PHE A 30 9.16 -6.06 28.99
C PHE A 30 8.01 -5.10 28.66
N VAL A 31 7.78 -4.86 27.36
CA VAL A 31 6.70 -3.98 26.89
C VAL A 31 5.32 -4.51 27.27
N ASP A 32 5.12 -5.83 27.19
CA ASP A 32 3.86 -6.47 27.55
C ASP A 32 3.60 -6.38 29.07
N ASN A 33 4.64 -6.52 29.90
CA ASN A 33 4.56 -6.33 31.36
C ASN A 33 4.22 -4.88 31.72
N GLU A 34 4.91 -3.90 31.15
CA GLU A 34 4.62 -2.47 31.38
C GLU A 34 3.20 -2.09 30.89
N LYS A 35 2.76 -2.65 29.77
CA LYS A 35 1.38 -2.47 29.27
C LYS A 35 0.37 -3.03 30.26
N LYS A 36 0.64 -4.19 30.86
CA LYS A 36 -0.21 -4.79 31.89
C LYS A 36 -0.31 -3.87 33.12
N GLU A 37 0.82 -3.38 33.64
CA GLU A 37 0.81 -2.45 34.78
C GLU A 37 0.06 -1.15 34.47
N MET A 38 0.22 -0.62 33.26
CA MET A 38 -0.49 0.57 32.81
C MET A 38 -2.01 0.33 32.77
N LEU A 39 -2.47 -0.82 32.27
CA LEU A 39 -3.89 -1.16 32.22
C LEU A 39 -4.49 -1.43 33.60
N GLU A 40 -3.71 -1.94 34.55
CA GLU A 40 -4.12 -2.06 35.96
C GLU A 40 -4.28 -0.69 36.62
N LYS A 41 -3.38 0.27 36.31
CA LYS A 41 -3.44 1.64 36.85
C LYS A 41 -4.52 2.51 36.18
N PHE A 42 -4.84 2.23 34.92
CA PHE A 42 -5.79 3.00 34.10
C PHE A 42 -6.75 2.07 33.35
N PRO A 43 -7.70 1.42 34.05
CA PRO A 43 -8.63 0.44 33.47
C PRO A 43 -9.54 1.03 32.37
N GLU A 44 -9.76 2.34 32.36
CA GLU A 44 -10.46 3.07 31.30
C GLU A 44 -9.76 2.97 29.92
N LEU A 45 -8.48 2.58 29.89
CA LEU A 45 -7.75 2.31 28.65
C LEU A 45 -8.16 0.98 28.02
N ALA A 46 -8.61 0.00 28.82
CA ALA A 46 -9.07 -1.29 28.31
C ALA A 46 -10.30 -1.14 27.39
N THR A 47 -11.15 -0.15 27.66
CA THR A 47 -12.40 0.11 26.91
C THR A 47 -12.27 1.13 25.79
N SER A 48 -11.19 1.92 25.73
CA SER A 48 -10.90 2.79 24.57
C SER A 48 -10.02 2.11 23.51
N SER A 49 -9.57 0.89 23.82
CA SER A 49 -8.84 0.06 22.89
C SER A 49 -9.80 -0.47 21.81
N ASN A 50 -9.88 0.26 20.70
CA ASN A 50 -9.99 -0.34 19.38
C ASN A 50 -8.63 -0.24 18.66
N PRO A 51 -7.53 -0.84 19.16
CA PRO A 51 -6.29 -0.93 18.39
C PRO A 51 -6.39 -2.03 17.34
N SER A 52 -7.35 -2.94 17.54
CA SER A 52 -7.63 -4.08 16.68
C SER A 52 -7.97 -3.63 15.26
N SER A 53 -8.68 -2.52 15.07
CA SER A 53 -9.08 -2.07 13.74
C SER A 53 -7.91 -1.62 12.86
N ARG A 54 -6.91 -0.92 13.40
CA ARG A 54 -5.75 -0.46 12.61
C ARG A 54 -4.68 -1.54 12.47
N GLN A 55 -4.42 -2.31 13.53
CA GLN A 55 -3.49 -3.44 13.46
C GLN A 55 -4.03 -4.49 12.48
N SER A 56 -5.33 -4.82 12.56
CA SER A 56 -5.97 -5.71 11.58
C SER A 56 -5.96 -5.14 10.16
N GLN A 57 -6.14 -3.83 9.97
CA GLN A 57 -6.02 -3.23 8.64
C GLN A 57 -4.61 -3.34 8.08
N PHE A 58 -3.58 -3.12 8.91
CA PHE A 58 -2.19 -3.31 8.49
C PHE A 58 -1.91 -4.77 8.13
N ASP A 59 -2.38 -5.71 8.95
CA ASP A 59 -2.21 -7.14 8.70
C ASP A 59 -2.92 -7.58 7.41
N VAL A 60 -4.12 -7.07 7.15
CA VAL A 60 -4.87 -7.30 5.90
C VAL A 60 -4.11 -6.72 4.71
N VAL A 61 -3.59 -5.50 4.84
CA VAL A 61 -2.79 -4.86 3.77
C VAL A 61 -1.53 -5.66 3.49
N LYS A 62 -0.80 -6.05 4.54
CA LYS A 62 0.42 -6.85 4.44
C LYS A 62 0.13 -8.20 3.78
N TYR A 63 -0.87 -8.92 4.27
CA TYR A 63 -1.29 -10.19 3.69
C TYR A 63 -1.68 -10.06 2.21
N THR A 64 -2.44 -9.01 1.86
CA THR A 64 -2.85 -8.75 0.47
C THR A 64 -1.64 -8.46 -0.41
N LEU A 65 -0.69 -7.64 0.06
CA LEU A 65 0.53 -7.35 -0.67
C LEU A 65 1.35 -8.62 -0.86
N ASP A 66 1.61 -9.38 0.21
CA ASP A 66 2.42 -10.60 0.18
C ASP A 66 1.81 -11.67 -0.74
N SER A 67 0.50 -11.88 -0.68
CA SER A 67 -0.21 -12.86 -1.53
C SER A 67 -0.31 -12.43 -3.00
N SER A 68 -0.25 -11.13 -3.29
CA SER A 68 -0.35 -10.61 -4.66
C SER A 68 0.96 -10.59 -5.45
N VAL A 69 2.10 -10.87 -4.80
CA VAL A 69 3.40 -10.85 -5.47
C VAL A 69 3.50 -12.05 -6.41
N ASN A 70 3.58 -11.77 -7.71
CA ASN A 70 3.91 -12.78 -8.71
C ASN A 70 5.37 -12.63 -9.17
N ASN A 71 6.18 -13.65 -8.91
CA ASN A 71 7.59 -13.70 -9.28
C ASN A 71 7.84 -14.25 -10.69
N GLU A 72 6.81 -14.75 -11.38
CA GLU A 72 6.90 -15.19 -12.77
C GLU A 72 7.33 -14.03 -13.68
N ARG A 73 7.99 -14.38 -14.78
CA ARG A 73 8.33 -13.40 -15.81
C ARG A 73 7.06 -12.78 -16.38
N ARG A 74 7.15 -11.51 -16.76
CA ARG A 74 6.08 -10.86 -17.52
C ARG A 74 6.00 -11.51 -18.90
N MET A 75 4.77 -11.78 -19.32
CA MET A 75 4.43 -12.43 -20.58
C MET A 75 3.46 -11.54 -21.34
N CYS A 76 3.62 -11.52 -22.66
CA CYS A 76 2.72 -10.85 -23.58
C CYS A 76 1.50 -11.75 -23.83
N TYR A 77 0.29 -11.23 -23.61
CA TYR A 77 -0.97 -11.96 -23.80
C TYR A 77 -1.85 -11.34 -24.90
N HIS A 78 -1.26 -10.61 -25.86
CA HIS A 78 -2.04 -9.94 -26.93
C HIS A 78 -2.75 -10.93 -27.86
N ASP A 79 -2.18 -12.12 -28.06
CA ASP A 79 -2.67 -13.11 -29.04
C ASP A 79 -3.30 -14.35 -28.37
N VAL A 80 -3.90 -14.19 -27.19
CA VAL A 80 -4.57 -15.31 -26.51
C VAL A 80 -5.80 -15.73 -27.31
N GLU A 81 -5.80 -16.97 -27.77
CA GLU A 81 -6.95 -17.59 -28.42
C GLU A 81 -8.07 -17.82 -27.40
N ILE A 82 -9.27 -17.32 -27.71
CA ILE A 82 -10.44 -17.45 -26.85
C ILE A 82 -11.22 -18.69 -27.27
N LYS A 83 -11.22 -19.72 -26.42
CA LYS A 83 -11.90 -20.99 -26.68
C LYS A 83 -13.13 -21.13 -25.78
N MET A 84 -14.25 -21.51 -26.38
CA MET A 84 -15.56 -21.59 -25.68
C MET A 84 -16.36 -22.82 -26.08
N ASN A 85 -15.74 -23.86 -26.66
CA ASN A 85 -16.49 -24.98 -27.24
C ASN A 85 -16.85 -26.06 -26.20
N SER A 86 -16.19 -26.06 -25.04
CA SER A 86 -16.43 -26.99 -23.95
C SER A 86 -16.29 -26.31 -22.57
N PRO A 87 -16.89 -26.87 -21.51
CA PRO A 87 -16.67 -26.39 -20.15
C PRO A 87 -15.19 -26.33 -19.76
N GLU A 88 -14.40 -27.32 -20.17
CA GLU A 88 -12.96 -27.40 -19.89
C GLU A 88 -12.19 -26.27 -20.58
N GLU A 89 -12.47 -26.00 -21.86
CA GLU A 89 -11.87 -24.89 -22.61
C GLU A 89 -12.23 -23.53 -22.02
N CYS A 90 -13.47 -23.36 -21.54
CA CYS A 90 -13.91 -22.15 -20.87
C CYS A 90 -13.09 -21.90 -19.59
N VAL A 91 -12.89 -22.94 -18.76
CA VAL A 91 -12.10 -22.85 -17.52
C VAL A 91 -10.64 -22.49 -17.84
N GLU A 92 -10.04 -23.13 -18.83
CA GLU A 92 -8.67 -22.83 -19.26
C GLU A 92 -8.52 -21.40 -19.77
N THR A 93 -9.48 -20.95 -20.58
CA THR A 93 -9.50 -19.58 -21.13
C THR A 93 -9.63 -18.55 -19.99
N ILE A 94 -10.53 -18.78 -19.02
CA ILE A 94 -10.68 -17.91 -17.85
C ILE A 94 -9.37 -17.80 -17.05
N ASN A 95 -8.70 -18.93 -16.78
CA ASN A 95 -7.43 -18.94 -16.05
C ASN A 95 -6.31 -18.21 -16.82
N THR A 96 -6.31 -18.30 -18.14
CA THR A 96 -5.36 -17.58 -19.00
C THR A 96 -5.63 -16.07 -18.98
N LEU A 97 -6.89 -15.67 -19.07
CA LEU A 97 -7.28 -14.26 -18.95
C LEU A 97 -6.97 -13.70 -17.56
N ALA A 98 -7.15 -14.48 -16.48
CA ALA A 98 -6.79 -14.05 -15.13
C ALA A 98 -5.29 -13.74 -15.01
N ARG A 99 -4.42 -14.60 -15.58
CA ARG A 99 -2.97 -14.34 -15.66
C ARG A 99 -2.65 -13.11 -16.51
N ALA A 100 -3.37 -12.91 -17.62
CA ALA A 100 -3.21 -11.73 -18.46
C ALA A 100 -3.55 -10.43 -17.72
N VAL A 101 -4.64 -10.42 -16.94
CA VAL A 101 -5.02 -9.29 -16.08
C VAL A 101 -3.95 -9.02 -15.01
N GLY A 102 -3.44 -10.07 -14.35
CA GLY A 102 -2.35 -9.94 -13.39
C GLY A 102 -1.11 -9.29 -14.00
N ASN A 103 -0.70 -9.71 -15.20
CA ASN A 103 0.38 -9.06 -15.95
C ASN A 103 0.11 -7.60 -16.29
N ALA A 104 -1.09 -7.30 -16.78
CA ALA A 104 -1.49 -5.94 -17.09
C ALA A 104 -1.40 -5.03 -15.85
N HIS A 105 -1.80 -5.51 -14.68
CA HIS A 105 -1.62 -4.78 -13.42
C HIS A 105 -0.13 -4.50 -13.14
N ARG A 106 0.75 -5.50 -13.27
CA ARG A 106 2.20 -5.32 -13.07
C ARG A 106 2.79 -4.29 -14.03
N ASP A 107 2.34 -4.28 -15.28
CA ASP A 107 2.75 -3.27 -16.27
C ASP A 107 2.23 -1.88 -15.93
N ILE A 108 0.97 -1.76 -15.51
CA ILE A 108 0.42 -0.49 -15.02
C ILE A 108 1.25 0.04 -13.84
N LEU A 109 1.60 -0.79 -12.86
CA LEU A 109 2.42 -0.37 -11.72
C LEU A 109 3.81 0.10 -12.17
N TYR A 110 4.43 -0.61 -13.10
CA TYR A 110 5.73 -0.24 -13.67
C TYR A 110 5.68 1.11 -14.39
N TYR A 111 4.75 1.29 -15.33
CA TYR A 111 4.61 2.55 -16.05
C TYR A 111 4.21 3.70 -15.13
N SER A 112 3.38 3.45 -14.13
CA SER A 112 3.03 4.44 -13.10
C SER A 112 4.26 4.90 -12.30
N SER A 113 5.16 3.99 -11.94
CA SER A 113 6.43 4.34 -11.29
C SER A 113 7.31 5.20 -12.20
N ILE A 114 7.43 4.86 -13.49
CA ILE A 114 8.18 5.66 -14.46
C ILE A 114 7.57 7.06 -14.63
N GLN A 115 6.24 7.16 -14.74
CA GLN A 115 5.57 8.45 -14.78
C GLN A 115 5.89 9.28 -13.54
N GLY A 116 5.89 8.67 -12.36
CA GLY A 116 6.28 9.31 -11.10
C GLY A 116 7.73 9.82 -11.10
N GLN A 117 8.66 9.05 -11.69
CA GLN A 117 10.04 9.47 -11.90
C GLN A 117 10.12 10.71 -12.78
N ILE A 118 9.50 10.66 -13.96
CA ILE A 118 9.51 11.76 -14.94
C ILE A 118 8.88 13.02 -14.35
N LEU A 119 7.76 12.88 -13.63
CA LEU A 119 7.11 14.00 -12.94
C LEU A 119 8.01 14.61 -11.85
N SER A 120 8.77 13.79 -11.14
CA SER A 120 9.72 14.26 -10.13
C SER A 120 10.85 15.06 -10.78
N THR A 121 11.47 14.51 -11.84
CA THR A 121 12.50 15.21 -12.62
C THR A 121 11.97 16.51 -13.21
N LEU A 122 10.77 16.50 -13.79
CA LEU A 122 10.16 17.70 -14.35
C LEU A 122 9.93 18.78 -13.28
N LYS A 123 9.49 18.38 -12.08
CA LYS A 123 9.34 19.30 -10.94
C LYS A 123 10.68 19.92 -10.55
N ASP A 124 11.74 19.13 -10.50
CA ASP A 124 13.07 19.60 -10.12
C ASP A 124 13.65 20.55 -11.19
N CYS A 125 13.42 20.28 -12.48
CA CYS A 125 13.87 21.14 -13.58
C CYS A 125 13.08 22.46 -13.67
N CYS A 126 11.77 22.43 -13.47
CA CYS A 126 10.90 23.59 -13.70
C CYS A 126 10.57 24.40 -12.44
N GLY A 127 10.89 23.89 -11.25
CA GLY A 127 10.67 24.57 -9.98
C GLY A 127 9.22 25.07 -9.81
N GLN A 128 9.06 26.38 -9.66
CA GLN A 128 7.76 27.02 -9.45
C GLN A 128 6.81 26.86 -10.66
N SER A 129 7.35 26.80 -11.89
CA SER A 129 6.55 26.66 -13.11
C SER A 129 5.92 25.28 -13.27
N PHE A 130 6.37 24.28 -12.49
CA PHE A 130 5.84 22.91 -12.55
C PHE A 130 4.32 22.85 -12.43
N THR A 131 3.72 23.63 -11.52
CA THR A 131 2.26 23.59 -11.30
C THR A 131 1.48 24.07 -12.53
N ALA A 132 2.00 25.07 -13.25
CA ALA A 132 1.38 25.59 -14.46
C ALA A 132 1.48 24.58 -15.62
N ILE A 133 2.67 23.98 -15.80
CA ILE A 133 2.90 22.93 -16.80
C ILE A 133 2.00 21.72 -16.53
N LEU A 134 1.92 21.28 -15.28
CA LEU A 134 1.07 20.15 -14.88
C LEU A 134 -0.40 20.42 -15.21
N ARG A 135 -0.89 21.65 -15.00
CA ARG A 135 -2.29 22.01 -15.27
C ARG A 135 -2.61 22.12 -16.77
N ASN A 136 -1.67 22.63 -17.57
CA ASN A 136 -1.95 23.07 -18.94
C ASN A 136 -1.43 22.10 -20.01
N ASN A 137 -0.42 21.28 -19.70
CA ASN A 137 0.29 20.46 -20.69
C ASN A 137 0.21 18.96 -20.44
N ILE A 138 -0.25 18.52 -19.27
CA ILE A 138 -0.26 17.11 -18.87
C ILE A 138 -1.69 16.68 -18.56
N ASN A 139 -2.18 15.64 -19.23
CA ASN A 139 -3.52 15.08 -19.00
C ASN A 139 -3.58 14.18 -17.75
N ILE A 140 -3.23 14.73 -16.59
CA ILE A 140 -3.26 14.04 -15.30
C ILE A 140 -3.71 15.03 -14.22
N SER A 141 -4.55 14.58 -13.28
CA SER A 141 -4.96 15.42 -12.16
C SER A 141 -3.78 15.72 -11.22
N LYS A 142 -3.80 16.89 -10.58
CA LYS A 142 -2.75 17.28 -9.63
C LYS A 142 -2.54 16.22 -8.55
N SER A 143 -3.62 15.73 -7.94
CA SER A 143 -3.56 14.70 -6.89
C SER A 143 -2.95 13.39 -7.39
N HIS A 144 -3.31 12.94 -8.60
CA HIS A 144 -2.73 11.73 -9.17
C HIS A 144 -1.24 11.90 -9.48
N ALA A 145 -0.82 13.06 -10.00
CA ALA A 145 0.60 13.34 -10.25
C ALA A 145 1.46 13.24 -8.97
N TYR A 146 1.02 13.85 -7.86
CA TYR A 146 1.73 13.73 -6.58
C TYR A 146 1.70 12.30 -6.02
N PHE A 147 0.60 11.57 -6.22
CA PHE A 147 0.53 10.15 -5.89
C PHE A 147 1.59 9.36 -6.66
N LEU A 148 1.70 9.54 -7.98
CA LEU A 148 2.69 8.84 -8.82
C LEU A 148 4.12 9.14 -8.37
N MET A 149 4.44 10.40 -8.06
CA MET A 149 5.76 10.78 -7.52
C MET A 149 6.06 10.08 -6.18
N LYS A 150 5.08 9.98 -5.27
CA LYS A 150 5.22 9.25 -4.00
C LYS A 150 5.36 7.74 -4.25
N PHE A 151 4.55 7.20 -5.15
CA PHE A 151 4.57 5.79 -5.52
C PHE A 151 5.91 5.37 -6.11
N HIS A 152 6.50 6.20 -6.97
CA HIS A 152 7.85 5.96 -7.51
C HIS A 152 8.90 5.82 -6.41
N LYS A 153 8.92 6.73 -5.42
CA LYS A 153 9.85 6.64 -4.29
C LYS A 153 9.69 5.32 -3.52
N LEU A 154 8.46 4.91 -3.29
CA LEU A 154 8.16 3.63 -2.63
C LEU A 154 8.59 2.44 -3.48
N ALA A 155 8.42 2.49 -4.80
CA ALA A 155 8.86 1.42 -5.69
C ALA A 155 10.39 1.30 -5.74
N LEU A 156 11.14 2.40 -5.56
CA LEU A 156 12.60 2.35 -5.40
C LEU A 156 13.00 1.70 -4.07
N GLU A 157 12.32 2.05 -2.98
CA GLU A 157 12.57 1.49 -1.65
C GLU A 157 12.15 0.01 -1.56
N TYR A 158 11.04 -0.34 -2.21
CA TYR A 158 10.44 -1.67 -2.22
C TYR A 158 10.18 -2.16 -3.65
N PRO A 159 11.20 -2.62 -4.40
CA PRO A 159 11.03 -3.05 -5.80
C PRO A 159 10.03 -4.19 -6.00
N ARG A 160 9.75 -4.98 -4.94
CA ARG A 160 8.73 -6.03 -4.96
C ARG A 160 7.33 -5.49 -5.22
N LEU A 161 7.04 -4.22 -4.97
CA LEU A 161 5.75 -3.60 -5.28
C LEU A 161 5.41 -3.68 -6.77
N LEU A 162 6.42 -3.62 -7.65
CA LEU A 162 6.24 -3.71 -9.11
C LEU A 162 5.98 -5.13 -9.61
N LYS A 163 5.95 -6.10 -8.69
CA LYS A 163 5.59 -7.50 -8.95
C LYS A 163 4.19 -7.86 -8.43
N CYS A 164 3.51 -6.95 -7.76
CA CYS A 164 2.14 -7.17 -7.28
C CYS A 164 1.15 -7.16 -8.43
N GLU A 165 0.20 -8.09 -8.42
CA GLU A 165 -0.92 -8.15 -9.38
C GLU A 165 -2.14 -7.35 -8.90
N LEU A 166 -1.91 -6.34 -8.05
CA LEU A 166 -2.95 -5.46 -7.53
C LEU A 166 -3.15 -4.24 -8.44
N PRO A 167 -4.39 -3.75 -8.57
CA PRO A 167 -4.66 -2.54 -9.32
C PRO A 167 -4.00 -1.32 -8.66
N LEU A 168 -3.56 -0.33 -9.45
CA LEU A 168 -2.96 0.91 -8.95
C LEU A 168 -3.83 1.63 -7.92
N SER A 169 -5.15 1.55 -8.07
CA SER A 169 -6.13 2.14 -7.15
C SER A 169 -6.07 1.56 -5.74
N TYR A 170 -5.60 0.32 -5.57
CA TYR A 170 -5.32 -0.26 -4.26
C TYR A 170 -4.24 0.55 -3.54
N PHE A 171 -3.11 0.81 -4.20
CA PHE A 171 -2.02 1.60 -3.64
C PHE A 171 -2.44 3.03 -3.35
N GLN A 172 -3.25 3.64 -4.21
CA GLN A 172 -3.75 4.99 -3.98
C GLN A 172 -4.59 5.10 -2.70
N LYS A 173 -5.44 4.10 -2.40
CA LYS A 173 -6.23 4.06 -1.17
C LYS A 173 -5.35 3.75 0.04
N THR A 174 -4.55 2.70 -0.05
CA THR A 174 -3.76 2.18 1.07
C THR A 174 -2.65 3.13 1.51
N LEU A 175 -1.99 3.82 0.57
CA LEU A 175 -0.93 4.78 0.88
C LEU A 175 -1.43 6.10 1.47
N GLN A 176 -2.73 6.39 1.38
CA GLN A 176 -3.38 7.47 2.11
C GLN A 176 -3.68 7.04 3.54
N THR A 177 -4.03 5.76 3.76
CA THR A 177 -4.34 5.22 5.08
C THR A 177 -3.10 5.03 5.96
N LEU A 178 -1.93 4.81 5.35
CA LEU A 178 -0.65 4.59 6.04
C LEU A 178 0.17 5.87 6.30
N SER A 179 -0.29 7.03 5.83
CA SER A 179 0.36 8.34 6.07
C SER A 179 -0.42 9.20 7.04
#